data_AF-A0ABD6ETY8-F1
#
_entry.id   AF-A0ABD6ETY8-F1
#
_cell.length_a   1.000
_cell.length_b   1.000
_cell.length_c   1.000
_cell.angle_alpha   90.00
_cell.angle_beta   90.00
_cell.angle_gamma   90.00
#
_symmetry.space_group_name_H-M   'P 1'
#
loop_
_entity.id
_entity.type
_entity.pdbx_description
1 polymer ?
#
loop_
_entity_poly.entity_id
_entity_poly.type
_entity_poly.pdbx_seq_one_letter_code
_entity_poly.pdbx_strand_id
1 'polypeptide(L)'
;MFDSHATLLDENDEFLSSCLQPLADASDNLDNEEIEQLPLQLQYYNGKRCEDEVIRTKLIEALLQLCTTKTGRNALRRKGVYALLRELDRATEQRNADASSRQSSKDLICVMGDQKLRMLDESSNSLHRLIAMLIRDDSDLVGENRYGEMA
;
A
#
# COMPACT_ATOMS: atom_id res chain seq x y z
N MET A 1 9.40 -9.94 25.90
CA MET A 1 8.27 -10.15 24.95
C MET A 1 8.90 -10.11 23.56
N PHE A 2 8.85 -11.21 22.80
CA PHE A 2 9.47 -11.25 21.47
C PHE A 2 8.69 -10.34 20.52
N ASP A 3 9.39 -9.47 19.78
CA ASP A 3 8.78 -8.68 18.70
C ASP A 3 8.61 -9.58 17.47
N SER A 4 7.47 -10.25 17.37
CA SER A 4 7.18 -11.16 16.26
C SER A 4 7.21 -10.46 14.90
N HIS A 5 6.92 -9.15 14.83
CA HIS A 5 7.01 -8.42 13.57
C HIS A 5 8.46 -8.20 13.14
N ALA A 6 9.37 -7.96 14.08
CA ALA A 6 10.80 -7.90 13.76
C ALA A 6 11.33 -9.22 13.20
N THR A 7 10.84 -10.37 13.71
CA THR A 7 11.19 -11.69 13.19
C THR A 7 10.59 -11.97 11.81
N LEU A 8 9.33 -11.59 11.57
CA LEU A 8 8.67 -11.77 10.28
C LEU A 8 9.19 -10.81 9.18
N LEU A 9 9.69 -9.65 9.59
CA LEU A 9 10.23 -8.60 8.71
C LEU A 9 11.75 -8.53 8.80
N ASP A 10 12.39 -9.70 8.84
CA ASP A 10 13.84 -9.85 8.87
C ASP A 10 14.50 -9.34 7.57
N GLU A 11 15.81 -9.51 7.49
CA GLU A 11 16.61 -9.05 6.35
C GLU A 11 16.48 -9.96 5.11
N ASN A 12 15.99 -11.20 5.28
CA ASN A 12 15.83 -12.13 4.16
C ASN A 12 14.65 -11.80 3.28
N ASP A 13 13.70 -10.99 3.76
CA ASP A 13 12.53 -10.52 3.03
C ASP A 13 11.61 -11.61 2.48
N GLU A 14 11.84 -12.89 2.79
CA GLU A 14 11.16 -14.01 2.15
C GLU A 14 9.66 -13.99 2.45
N PHE A 15 9.29 -13.74 3.71
CA PHE A 15 7.91 -13.62 4.12
C PHE A 15 7.23 -12.41 3.46
N LEU A 16 7.87 -11.23 3.51
CA LEU A 16 7.30 -10.00 2.97
C LEU A 16 7.13 -10.10 1.44
N SER A 17 8.16 -10.58 0.74
CA SER A 17 8.16 -10.77 -0.70
C SER A 17 7.07 -11.75 -1.13
N SER A 18 6.89 -12.85 -0.40
CA SER A 18 5.80 -13.81 -0.65
C SER A 18 4.41 -13.18 -0.49
N CYS A 19 4.25 -12.18 0.39
CA CYS A 19 3.00 -11.44 0.54
C CYS A 19 2.79 -10.40 -0.56
N LEU A 20 3.86 -9.80 -1.05
CA LEU A 20 3.82 -8.71 -2.04
C LEU A 20 3.75 -9.20 -3.49
N GLN A 21 4.36 -10.35 -3.81
CA GLN A 21 4.33 -10.92 -5.16
C GLN A 21 2.91 -11.08 -5.73
N PRO A 22 1.91 -11.61 -4.99
CA PRO A 22 0.54 -11.70 -5.49
C PRO A 22 -0.16 -10.34 -5.66
N LEU A 23 0.42 -9.26 -5.12
CA LEU A 23 -0.08 -7.90 -5.22
C LEU A 23 0.62 -7.07 -6.31
N ALA A 24 1.78 -7.52 -6.79
CA ALA A 24 2.60 -6.84 -7.79
C ALA A 24 2.25 -7.24 -9.23
N ASP A 25 2.43 -6.31 -10.17
CA ASP A 25 2.34 -6.59 -11.61
C ASP A 25 3.58 -6.09 -12.35
N ALA A 26 3.99 -6.80 -13.40
CA ALA A 26 5.03 -6.31 -14.32
C ALA A 26 4.61 -5.01 -15.05
N SER A 27 3.32 -4.68 -15.09
CA SER A 27 2.81 -3.43 -15.68
C SER A 27 2.76 -2.24 -14.71
N ASP A 28 3.20 -2.43 -13.46
CA ASP A 28 3.26 -1.36 -12.46
C ASP A 28 4.27 -0.28 -12.87
N ASN A 29 3.88 0.98 -12.75
CA ASN A 29 4.71 2.11 -13.13
C ASN A 29 5.52 2.62 -11.93
N LEU A 30 6.55 1.85 -11.58
CA LEU A 30 7.52 2.19 -10.53
C LEU A 30 8.75 2.84 -11.17
N ASP A 31 9.28 3.90 -10.55
CA ASP A 31 10.56 4.46 -10.96
C ASP A 31 11.76 3.65 -10.42
N ASN A 32 12.97 3.98 -10.88
CA ASN A 32 14.16 3.23 -10.50
C ASN A 32 14.45 3.31 -8.99
N GLU A 33 14.17 4.44 -8.35
CA GLU A 33 14.42 4.63 -6.91
C GLU A 33 13.43 3.81 -6.09
N GLU A 34 12.16 3.75 -6.52
CA GLU A 34 11.11 2.91 -5.93
C GLU A 34 11.44 1.42 -6.10
N ILE A 35 11.94 1.01 -7.27
CA ILE A 35 12.36 -0.37 -7.54
C ILE A 35 13.55 -0.75 -6.64
N GLU A 36 14.57 0.11 -6.51
CA GLU A 36 15.75 -0.17 -5.68
C GLU A 36 15.39 -0.37 -4.19
N GLN A 37 14.31 0.23 -3.71
CA GLN A 37 13.82 0.05 -2.34
C GLN A 37 13.09 -1.28 -2.12
N LEU A 38 12.60 -1.93 -3.17
CA LEU A 38 11.88 -3.20 -3.04
C LEU A 38 12.83 -4.32 -2.62
N PRO A 39 12.32 -5.35 -1.91
CA PRO A 39 13.02 -6.61 -1.74
C PRO A 39 13.59 -7.16 -3.06
N LEU A 40 14.76 -7.77 -3.00
CA LEU A 40 15.49 -8.25 -4.20
C LEU A 40 14.63 -9.14 -5.11
N GLN A 41 13.75 -9.96 -4.54
CA GLN A 41 12.84 -10.84 -5.27
C GLN A 41 11.80 -10.09 -6.12
N LEU A 42 11.51 -8.83 -5.79
CA LEU A 42 10.54 -7.98 -6.48
C LEU A 42 11.19 -7.05 -7.51
N GLN A 43 12.47 -6.69 -7.34
CA GLN A 43 13.17 -5.78 -8.27
C GLN A 43 13.19 -6.29 -9.72
N TYR A 44 13.20 -7.61 -9.89
CA TYR A 44 13.21 -8.29 -11.19
C TYR A 44 11.92 -9.09 -11.44
N TYR A 45 10.85 -8.78 -10.71
CA TYR A 45 9.60 -9.51 -10.83
C TYR A 45 8.91 -9.19 -12.17
N ASN A 46 8.58 -10.24 -12.92
CA ASN A 46 7.91 -10.15 -14.22
C ASN A 46 6.56 -10.88 -14.24
N GLY A 47 6.01 -11.19 -13.05
CA GLY A 47 4.74 -11.88 -12.91
C GLY A 47 3.54 -10.92 -13.01
N LYS A 48 2.38 -11.44 -12.60
CA LYS A 48 1.10 -10.73 -12.61
C LYS A 48 0.44 -10.83 -11.25
N ARG A 49 -0.38 -9.83 -10.94
CA ARG A 49 -1.19 -9.85 -9.72
C ARG A 49 -2.10 -11.07 -9.70
N CYS A 50 -2.39 -11.55 -8.50
CA CYS A 50 -3.40 -12.56 -8.28
C CYS A 50 -4.76 -12.05 -8.79
N GLU A 51 -5.44 -12.85 -9.62
CA GLU A 51 -6.78 -12.55 -10.14
C GLU A 51 -7.84 -12.54 -9.02
N ASP A 52 -7.66 -13.41 -8.01
CA ASP A 52 -8.59 -13.57 -6.90
C ASP A 52 -8.53 -12.38 -5.94
N GLU A 53 -9.65 -11.64 -5.87
CA GLU A 53 -9.79 -10.48 -5.00
C GLU A 53 -9.76 -10.83 -3.51
N VAL A 54 -10.28 -12.00 -3.12
CA VAL A 54 -10.30 -12.43 -1.72
C VAL A 54 -8.87 -12.61 -1.22
N ILE A 55 -8.01 -13.23 -2.03
CA ILE A 55 -6.59 -13.41 -1.71
C ILE A 55 -5.92 -12.05 -1.56
N ARG A 56 -6.10 -11.13 -2.52
CA ARG A 56 -5.51 -9.79 -2.44
C ARG A 56 -5.94 -9.04 -1.16
N THR A 57 -7.24 -9.07 -0.85
CA THR A 57 -7.78 -8.41 0.35
C THR A 57 -7.20 -9.01 1.63
N LYS A 58 -7.03 -10.34 1.71
CA LYS A 58 -6.43 -11.00 2.88
C LYS A 58 -4.95 -10.64 3.06
N LEU A 59 -4.21 -10.51 1.96
CA LEU A 59 -2.82 -10.05 1.99
C LEU A 59 -2.72 -8.59 2.47
N ILE A 60 -3.61 -7.71 1.99
CA ILE A 60 -3.68 -6.31 2.46
C ILE A 60 -4.00 -6.25 3.95
N GLU A 61 -4.96 -7.05 4.44
CA GLU A 61 -5.28 -7.13 5.87
C GLU A 61 -4.09 -7.63 6.70
N ALA A 62 -3.33 -8.60 6.20
CA ALA A 62 -2.11 -9.08 6.86
C ALA A 62 -1.03 -7.98 6.93
N LEU A 63 -0.81 -7.23 5.85
CA LEU A 63 0.11 -6.09 5.86
C LEU A 63 -0.34 -4.99 6.83
N LEU A 64 -1.65 -4.76 6.96
CA LEU A 64 -2.21 -3.82 7.94
C LEU A 64 -1.94 -4.27 9.39
N GLN A 65 -1.96 -5.58 9.66
CA GLN A 65 -1.59 -6.12 10.98
C GLN A 65 -0.11 -5.85 11.31
N LEU A 66 0.80 -5.98 10.34
CA LEU A 66 2.22 -5.66 10.52
C LEU A 66 2.43 -4.17 10.87
N CYS A 67 1.62 -3.29 10.27
CA CYS A 67 1.61 -1.84 10.52
C CYS A 67 1.14 -1.43 11.93
N THR A 68 0.61 -2.35 12.76
CA THR A 68 0.20 -2.03 14.14
C THR A 68 1.38 -1.58 15.01
N THR A 69 2.59 -2.03 14.71
CA THR A 69 3.82 -1.65 15.41
C THR A 69 4.63 -0.60 14.65
N LYS A 70 5.38 0.24 15.38
CA LYS A 70 6.32 1.20 14.76
C LYS A 70 7.40 0.48 13.95
N THR A 71 7.92 -0.63 14.47
CA THR A 71 8.90 -1.49 13.78
C THR A 71 8.37 -1.94 12.41
N GLY A 72 7.14 -2.45 12.36
CA GLY A 72 6.51 -2.91 11.13
C GLY A 72 6.28 -1.77 10.14
N ARG A 73 5.72 -0.63 10.56
CA ARG A 73 5.53 0.54 9.68
C ARG A 73 6.85 0.98 9.05
N ASN A 74 7.88 1.14 9.88
CA ASN A 74 9.19 1.57 9.40
C ASN A 74 9.82 0.55 8.44
N ALA A 75 9.68 -0.75 8.72
CA ALA A 75 10.16 -1.80 7.82
C ALA A 75 9.43 -1.79 6.47
N LEU A 76 8.09 -1.68 6.47
CA LEU A 76 7.31 -1.62 5.23
C LEU A 76 7.62 -0.36 4.40
N ARG A 77 7.83 0.80 5.04
CA ARG A 77 8.24 2.03 4.33
C ARG A 77 9.62 1.89 3.69
N ARG A 78 10.61 1.39 4.45
CA ARG A 78 11.97 1.21 3.93
C ARG A 78 12.03 0.23 2.75
N LYS A 79 11.14 -0.75 2.72
CA LYS A 79 11.08 -1.81 1.69
C LYS A 79 10.17 -1.45 0.50
N GLY A 80 9.89 -0.15 0.29
CA GLY A 80 9.17 0.34 -0.90
C GLY A 80 7.69 -0.06 -0.99
N VAL A 81 7.07 -0.60 0.06
CA VAL A 81 5.72 -1.19 0.00
C VAL A 81 4.65 -0.16 -0.39
N TYR A 82 4.83 1.11 -0.03
CA TYR A 82 3.91 2.18 -0.42
C TYR A 82 3.74 2.30 -1.94
N ALA A 83 4.85 2.29 -2.70
CA ALA A 83 4.81 2.47 -4.15
C ALA A 83 4.04 1.34 -4.84
N LEU A 84 4.26 0.10 -4.39
CA LEU A 84 3.53 -1.07 -4.87
C LEU A 84 2.02 -0.96 -4.59
N LEU A 85 1.64 -0.56 -3.37
CA LEU A 85 0.22 -0.39 -3.01
C LEU A 85 -0.45 0.77 -3.76
N ARG A 86 0.29 1.82 -4.13
CA ARG A 86 -0.21 2.91 -4.97
C ARG A 86 -0.59 2.41 -6.37
N GLU A 87 0.28 1.61 -7.01
CA GLU A 87 -0.03 1.03 -8.33
C GLU A 87 -1.13 -0.04 -8.24
N LEU A 88 -1.23 -0.74 -7.10
CA LEU A 88 -2.34 -1.64 -6.81
C LEU A 88 -3.69 -0.90 -6.81
N ASP A 89 -3.76 0.22 -6.10
CA ASP A 89 -4.95 1.07 -6.00
C ASP A 89 -5.34 1.64 -7.37
N ARG A 90 -4.37 2.21 -8.09
CA ARG A 90 -4.56 2.76 -9.44
C ARG A 90 -5.17 1.77 -10.42
N ALA A 91 -4.67 0.52 -10.48
CA ALA A 91 -5.25 -0.45 -11.41
C ALA A 91 -6.60 -1.02 -10.93
N THR A 92 -6.89 -0.94 -9.63
CA THR A 92 -8.23 -1.28 -9.10
C THR A 92 -9.25 -0.23 -9.52
N GLU A 93 -8.90 1.05 -9.45
CA GLU A 93 -9.73 2.13 -9.99
C GLU A 93 -9.99 1.97 -11.49
N GLN A 94 -8.97 1.64 -12.27
CA GLN A 94 -9.10 1.45 -13.72
C GLN A 94 -10.06 0.29 -14.05
N ARG A 95 -9.93 -0.86 -13.37
CA ARG A 95 -10.85 -2.00 -13.55
C ARG A 95 -12.31 -1.61 -13.24
N ASN A 96 -12.53 -0.82 -12.19
CA ASN A 96 -13.87 -0.37 -11.82
C ASN A 96 -14.46 0.61 -12.85
N ALA A 97 -13.65 1.49 -13.42
CA ALA A 97 -14.06 2.40 -14.50
C ALA A 97 -14.45 1.62 -15.77
N ASP A 98 -13.65 0.62 -16.14
CA ASP A 98 -13.91 -0.23 -17.31
C ASP A 98 -15.19 -1.07 -17.13
N ALA A 99 -15.44 -1.59 -15.92
CA ALA A 99 -16.66 -2.33 -15.58
C ALA A 99 -17.91 -1.43 -15.65
N SER A 100 -17.81 -0.20 -15.15
CA SER A 100 -18.91 0.77 -15.15
C SER A 100 -19.31 1.19 -16.56
N SER A 101 -18.34 1.30 -17.49
CA SER A 101 -18.60 1.62 -18.89
C SER A 101 -19.46 0.56 -19.61
N ARG A 102 -19.42 -0.70 -19.15
CA ARG A 102 -20.21 -1.81 -19.71
C ARG A 102 -21.64 -1.88 -19.15
N GLN A 103 -21.94 -1.18 -18.05
CA GLN A 103 -23.25 -1.19 -17.38
C GLN A 103 -24.16 0.01 -17.74
N SER A 104 -23.77 0.82 -18.74
CA SER A 104 -24.45 2.07 -19.17
C SER A 104 -25.84 1.88 -19.81
N SER A 105 -26.66 0.94 -19.34
CA SER A 105 -28.05 0.77 -19.77
C SER A 105 -29.09 0.75 -18.65
N LYS A 106 -28.75 1.10 -17.39
CA LYS A 106 -29.81 1.19 -16.35
C LYS A 106 -29.90 2.45 -15.48
N ASP A 107 -28.83 3.18 -15.18
CA ASP A 107 -28.96 4.27 -14.19
C ASP A 107 -28.66 5.66 -14.77
N LEU A 108 -29.60 6.19 -15.55
CA LEU A 108 -29.82 7.63 -15.64
C LEU A 108 -30.25 8.11 -14.24
N ILE A 109 -29.41 8.87 -13.55
CA ILE A 109 -29.70 9.97 -12.60
C ILE A 109 -28.53 10.06 -11.60
N CYS A 110 -27.52 10.83 -11.96
CA CYS A 110 -26.80 11.69 -11.02
C CYS A 110 -26.08 12.77 -11.83
N VAL A 111 -26.85 13.79 -12.23
CA VAL A 111 -26.31 15.08 -12.64
C VAL A 111 -26.15 15.89 -11.36
N MET A 112 -24.91 16.24 -10.99
CA MET A 112 -24.57 17.51 -10.34
C MET A 112 -23.04 17.67 -10.20
N GLY A 113 -22.50 18.74 -10.78
CA GLY A 113 -21.55 19.64 -10.14
C GLY A 113 -20.08 19.20 -9.97
N ASP A 114 -19.22 19.80 -10.78
CA ASP A 114 -17.88 20.31 -10.52
C ASP A 114 -17.50 20.54 -9.04
N GLN A 115 -17.23 19.44 -8.35
CA GLN A 115 -16.25 19.32 -7.27
C GLN A 115 -15.87 17.85 -7.19
N LYS A 116 -14.74 17.49 -7.81
CA LYS A 116 -14.16 16.13 -7.70
C LYS A 116 -13.50 15.96 -6.32
N LEU A 117 -14.24 16.26 -5.26
CA LEU A 117 -14.10 15.54 -4.01
C LEU A 117 -14.79 14.20 -4.28
N ARG A 118 -14.06 13.28 -4.92
CA ARG A 118 -14.55 11.90 -5.03
C ARG A 118 -14.78 11.45 -3.60
N MET A 119 -16.05 11.24 -3.27
CA MET A 119 -16.47 10.60 -2.04
C MET A 119 -15.57 9.38 -1.86
N LEU A 120 -14.74 9.44 -0.83
CA LEU A 120 -14.10 8.27 -0.28
C LEU A 120 -15.28 7.41 0.14
N ASP A 121 -15.59 6.38 -0.65
CA ASP A 121 -16.66 5.47 -0.29
C ASP A 121 -16.45 5.07 1.18
N GLU A 122 -17.48 5.37 1.98
CA GLU A 122 -17.58 5.18 3.42
C GLU A 122 -17.68 3.68 3.73
N SER A 123 -16.74 2.88 3.22
CA SER A 123 -16.68 1.44 3.39
C SER A 123 -15.25 0.91 3.51
N SER A 124 -14.39 1.61 4.26
CA SER A 124 -13.28 0.95 4.99
C SER A 124 -12.35 0.07 4.14
N ASN A 125 -12.04 0.44 2.89
CA ASN A 125 -11.15 -0.39 2.07
C ASN A 125 -9.78 -0.49 2.75
N SER A 126 -9.41 -1.70 3.18
CA SER A 126 -8.19 -1.97 3.95
C SER A 126 -6.94 -1.47 3.22
N LEU A 127 -6.99 -1.41 1.88
CA LEU A 127 -5.96 -0.84 1.03
C LEU A 127 -5.73 0.65 1.31
N HIS A 128 -6.80 1.44 1.30
CA HIS A 128 -6.72 2.88 1.53
C HIS A 128 -6.21 3.19 2.95
N ARG A 129 -6.65 2.40 3.94
CA ARG A 129 -6.15 2.51 5.33
C ARG A 129 -4.66 2.21 5.42
N LEU A 130 -4.20 1.16 4.74
CA LEU A 130 -2.80 0.77 4.69
C LEU A 130 -1.94 1.84 4.00
N ILE A 131 -2.40 2.35 2.85
CA ILE A 131 -1.75 3.46 2.14
C ILE A 131 -1.64 4.69 3.05
N ALA A 132 -2.74 5.11 3.69
CA ALA A 132 -2.74 6.26 4.60
C ALA A 132 -1.78 6.07 5.80
N MET A 133 -1.65 4.85 6.32
CA MET A 133 -0.68 4.54 7.36
C MET A 133 0.77 4.63 6.87
N LEU A 134 1.05 4.26 5.62
CA LEU A 134 2.41 4.29 5.08
C LEU A 134 2.83 5.69 4.61
N ILE A 135 1.89 6.55 4.19
CA ILE A 135 2.18 7.95 3.81
C ILE A 135 2.64 8.80 5.01
N ARG A 136 2.01 8.62 6.17
CA ARG A 136 2.29 9.44 7.36
C ARG A 136 3.55 8.93 8.05
N ASP A 137 4.68 9.60 7.85
CA ASP A 137 5.92 9.21 8.50
C ASP A 137 5.89 9.60 9.99
N ASP A 138 6.27 8.68 10.89
CA ASP A 138 6.33 8.97 12.35
C ASP A 138 7.50 9.95 12.68
N SER A 139 8.31 10.28 11.68
CA SER A 139 9.45 11.21 11.68
C SER A 139 9.05 12.65 12.03
N ASP A 140 7.80 13.05 11.74
CA ASP A 140 7.31 14.42 11.96
C ASP A 140 6.97 14.72 13.43
N LEU A 141 7.08 13.72 14.33
CA LEU A 141 6.84 13.89 15.78
C LEU A 141 8.12 14.06 16.59
N VAL A 142 9.30 14.07 15.96
CA VAL A 142 10.59 14.34 16.60
C VAL A 142 11.07 15.75 16.23
N GLY A 143 10.16 16.73 16.39
CA GLY A 143 10.48 18.14 16.34
C GLY A 143 10.85 18.65 17.73
N GLU A 144 12.13 19.00 17.89
CA GLU A 144 12.69 19.89 18.94
C GLU A 144 12.72 19.37 20.38
N ASN A 145 13.77 18.62 20.70
CA ASN A 145 14.44 18.84 21.99
C ASN A 145 15.96 18.93 21.76
N ARG A 146 16.38 20.03 21.12
CA ARG A 146 17.79 20.40 21.04
C ARG A 146 18.15 21.08 22.36
N TYR A 147 18.85 20.34 23.22
CA TYR A 147 19.82 20.81 24.20
C TYR A 147 19.47 22.12 24.92
N GLY A 148 18.60 22.02 25.92
CA GLY A 148 18.74 22.86 27.10
C GLY A 148 19.73 22.20 28.06
N GLU A 149 20.96 22.71 28.11
CA GLU A 149 21.94 22.73 29.23
C GLU A 149 23.34 22.94 28.63
N MET A 150 24.24 23.82 29.08
CA MET A 150 24.29 24.86 30.11
C MET A 150 25.42 25.82 29.71
N ALA A 151 25.23 27.10 30.03
CA ALA A 151 26.30 28.08 30.14
C ALA A 151 27.11 27.85 31.43
#